data_AF-I1CNW9-F1
#
_entry.id   AF-I1CNW9-F1
#
_cell.length_a   1.000
_cell.length_b   1.000
_cell.length_c   1.000
_cell.angle_alpha   90.00
_cell.angle_beta   90.00
_cell.angle_gamma   90.00
#
_symmetry.space_group_name_H-M   'P 1'
#
loop_
_entity.id
_entity.type
_entity.pdbx_description
1 polymer ?
#
loop_
_entity_poly.entity_id
_entity_poly.type
_entity_poly.pdbx_seq_one_letter_code
_entity_poly.pdbx_strand_id
1 'polypeptide(L)'
;MTEIYNNINSWKDKSSFACANSFFRSIAFNTTTDIVYHIHSEEDLSKTLPAATATTVHLNLNFQLKQAFLDRLLVTFTKSNKVLLSVHVELGIQTIEKFCKTAARKGINIMVVSSDQKKIIEDIMKRYEKKYKKQYREYEKNQGRTMKRLASEVELIEVPVDRLKRHIFFLKQSLKLATTIEFKQKEENHVEDLFKKVLRDGVKYEHVNGLKLDTQPMLVNGHNKILEQVRRFVNCIAKFDNHSILVTNFDLFWHNQPSHDDSAFGLDASDFYTTPVCKLKKKMTKNKGFKEISVYFGMIELLIVGGYVFTGGDLVPFLGSSLGNFEFQDESTCEILIPTTQQPYMNTERLLDQYFKHCSYKLWGYHCLNSYLKKFMPIIPVHFYGHASQKHKAFNIHHFASELLYVLCSKQAITKDMMAELWLSFTRTNFYETAVNGAYIVNFREMKDYLDVQEAKNVYVKLLVKVAVEMEAKCPNYPAVIFGLDNGRKNALDIMTDGLKEAIRKQNVANVMTRKKELRL
;
A
#
# COMPACT_ATOMS: atom_id res chain seq x y z
N MET A 1 -21.75 13.91 -8.56
CA MET A 1 -21.02 12.90 -9.35
C MET A 1 -21.66 12.69 -10.72
N THR A 2 -22.97 12.43 -10.81
CA THR A 2 -23.70 12.23 -12.08
C THR A 2 -23.51 13.40 -13.08
N GLU A 3 -23.48 14.64 -12.62
CA GLU A 3 -23.14 15.82 -13.45
C GLU A 3 -21.71 15.83 -14.00
N ILE A 4 -20.74 15.33 -13.23
CA ILE A 4 -19.35 15.20 -13.70
C ILE A 4 -19.28 14.11 -14.77
N TYR A 5 -19.98 12.98 -14.57
CA TYR A 5 -20.07 11.89 -15.54
C TYR A 5 -20.73 12.32 -16.86
N ASN A 6 -21.82 13.09 -16.80
CA ASN A 6 -22.51 13.60 -17.98
C ASN A 6 -21.63 14.56 -18.81
N ASN A 7 -20.68 15.25 -18.15
CA ASN A 7 -19.74 16.14 -18.81
C ASN A 7 -18.50 15.43 -19.37
N ILE A 8 -18.22 14.16 -19.02
CA ILE A 8 -17.03 13.45 -19.52
C ILE A 8 -17.16 13.09 -21.01
N ASN A 9 -18.37 12.87 -21.51
CA ASN A 9 -18.60 12.58 -22.93
C ASN A 9 -18.28 13.76 -23.86
N SER A 10 -18.11 14.99 -23.33
CA SER A 10 -17.71 16.16 -24.12
C SER A 10 -16.19 16.37 -24.17
N TRP A 11 -15.40 15.55 -23.48
CA TRP A 11 -13.95 15.72 -23.39
C TRP A 11 -13.26 15.14 -24.63
N LYS A 12 -12.61 16.02 -25.42
CA LYS A 12 -11.89 15.65 -26.65
C LYS A 12 -10.51 15.03 -26.40
N ASP A 13 -9.96 15.18 -25.19
CA ASP A 13 -8.63 14.72 -24.82
C ASP A 13 -8.67 13.33 -24.13
N LYS A 14 -8.05 12.34 -24.78
CA LYS A 14 -7.91 10.96 -24.26
C LYS A 14 -7.05 10.88 -22.99
N SER A 15 -6.09 11.77 -22.80
CA SER A 15 -5.18 11.78 -21.63
C SER A 15 -5.89 12.29 -20.38
N SER A 16 -6.64 13.40 -20.46
CA SER A 16 -7.49 13.88 -19.36
C SER A 16 -8.58 12.87 -19.02
N PHE A 17 -9.17 12.22 -20.02
CA PHE A 17 -10.11 11.12 -19.81
C PHE A 17 -9.46 9.94 -19.07
N ALA A 18 -8.28 9.49 -19.49
CA ALA A 18 -7.56 8.38 -18.85
C ALA A 18 -7.11 8.72 -17.41
N CYS A 19 -6.70 9.96 -17.17
CA CYS A 19 -6.31 10.45 -15.84
C CYS A 19 -7.52 10.51 -14.89
N ALA A 20 -8.64 11.08 -15.34
CA ALA A 20 -9.89 11.06 -14.60
C ALA A 20 -10.38 9.62 -14.36
N ASN A 21 -10.26 8.72 -15.34
CA ASN A 21 -10.63 7.31 -15.21
C ASN A 21 -9.74 6.57 -14.20
N SER A 22 -8.44 6.86 -14.15
CA SER A 22 -7.53 6.34 -13.13
C SER A 22 -7.89 6.84 -11.73
N PHE A 23 -8.19 8.14 -11.61
CA PHE A 23 -8.64 8.77 -10.38
C PHE A 23 -10.01 8.24 -9.90
N PHE A 24 -10.97 8.04 -10.80
CA PHE A 24 -12.26 7.45 -10.46
C PHE A 24 -12.15 5.95 -10.18
N ARG A 25 -11.24 5.22 -10.86
CA ARG A 25 -10.93 3.81 -10.52
C ARG A 25 -10.48 3.69 -9.07
N SER A 26 -9.57 4.54 -8.59
CA SER A 26 -9.10 4.49 -7.21
C SER A 26 -10.19 4.84 -6.19
N ILE A 27 -11.15 5.70 -6.56
CA ILE A 27 -12.28 6.10 -5.70
C ILE A 27 -13.42 5.07 -5.68
N ALA A 28 -13.64 4.35 -6.78
CA ALA A 28 -14.88 3.61 -7.06
C ALA A 28 -14.83 2.09 -6.80
N PHE A 29 -13.69 1.55 -6.34
CA PHE A 29 -13.58 0.11 -6.01
C PHE A 29 -14.56 -0.39 -4.93
N ASN A 30 -15.20 0.52 -4.15
CA ASN A 30 -16.06 0.16 -3.00
C ASN A 30 -17.51 0.70 -3.08
N THR A 31 -17.96 1.20 -4.23
CA THR A 31 -19.37 1.63 -4.41
C THR A 31 -19.94 1.22 -5.75
N THR A 32 -20.92 0.31 -5.73
CA THR A 32 -21.88 0.15 -6.83
C THR A 32 -22.83 1.33 -6.78
N THR A 33 -22.85 2.12 -7.85
CA THR A 33 -23.80 3.23 -8.02
C THR A 33 -24.56 2.98 -9.30
N ASP A 34 -25.83 3.37 -9.34
CA ASP A 34 -26.67 3.26 -10.54
C ASP A 34 -26.20 4.25 -11.61
N ILE A 35 -25.06 3.94 -12.22
CA ILE A 35 -24.49 4.68 -13.34
C ILE A 35 -25.01 4.02 -14.61
N VAL A 36 -25.86 4.76 -15.33
CA VAL A 36 -26.33 4.38 -16.66
C VAL A 36 -25.27 4.79 -17.67
N TYR A 37 -24.65 3.81 -18.34
CA TYR A 37 -23.79 4.06 -19.49
C TYR A 37 -24.61 4.00 -20.76
N HIS A 38 -24.52 5.03 -21.59
CA HIS A 38 -25.07 5.03 -22.95
C HIS A 38 -23.96 4.67 -23.93
N ILE A 39 -24.09 3.54 -24.59
CA ILE A 39 -23.13 3.07 -25.61
C ILE A 39 -23.83 3.14 -26.97
N HIS A 40 -23.30 3.97 -27.87
CA HIS A 40 -23.84 4.24 -29.20
C HIS A 40 -22.97 3.66 -30.33
N SER A 41 -21.70 3.36 -30.05
CA SER A 41 -20.73 2.80 -31.01
C SER A 41 -19.75 1.81 -30.36
N GLU A 42 -19.03 1.03 -31.18
CA GLU A 42 -17.96 0.15 -30.67
C GLU A 42 -16.83 0.93 -29.98
N GLU A 43 -16.55 2.15 -30.42
CA GLU A 43 -15.52 3.00 -29.84
C GLU A 43 -15.84 3.45 -28.42
N ASP A 44 -17.12 3.61 -28.08
CA ASP A 44 -17.55 4.08 -26.77
C ASP A 44 -17.11 3.11 -25.66
N LEU A 45 -17.06 1.82 -25.96
CA LEU A 45 -16.58 0.78 -25.03
C LEU A 45 -15.10 0.95 -24.65
N SER A 46 -14.30 1.58 -25.51
CA SER A 46 -12.91 1.94 -25.22
C SER A 46 -12.80 3.27 -24.48
N LYS A 47 -13.84 4.10 -24.56
CA LYS A 47 -13.97 5.43 -23.96
C LYS A 47 -14.85 5.42 -22.69
N THR A 48 -15.25 4.25 -22.17
CA THR A 48 -16.05 4.16 -20.95
C THR A 48 -15.20 4.08 -19.68
N LEU A 49 -15.65 4.76 -18.62
CA LEU A 49 -15.18 4.70 -17.22
C LEU A 49 -15.33 3.28 -16.64
N PRO A 50 -14.79 2.95 -15.44
CA PRO A 50 -14.47 1.57 -15.13
C PRO A 50 -15.72 0.74 -14.87
N ALA A 51 -16.10 -0.10 -15.85
CA ALA A 51 -16.57 -1.49 -15.77
C ALA A 51 -17.14 -2.01 -14.43
N ALA A 52 -16.37 -1.88 -13.35
CA ALA A 52 -16.63 -2.44 -12.04
C ALA A 52 -17.73 -1.72 -11.23
N THR A 53 -18.23 -0.57 -11.69
CA THR A 53 -19.13 0.30 -10.90
C THR A 53 -20.55 0.39 -11.42
N ALA A 54 -20.81 -0.06 -12.65
CA ALA A 54 -22.12 0.02 -13.28
C ALA A 54 -23.04 -1.08 -12.75
N THR A 55 -24.23 -0.71 -12.26
CA THR A 55 -25.32 -1.68 -12.00
C THR A 55 -26.16 -1.91 -13.26
N THR A 56 -26.40 -0.85 -14.04
CA THR A 56 -27.22 -0.84 -15.25
C THR A 56 -26.47 -0.27 -16.46
N VAL A 57 -26.42 -0.99 -17.58
CA VAL A 57 -25.82 -0.50 -18.83
C VAL A 57 -26.90 -0.32 -19.88
N HIS A 58 -27.00 0.85 -20.52
CA HIS A 58 -27.95 1.13 -21.61
C HIS A 58 -27.25 1.11 -22.96
N LEU A 59 -27.57 0.10 -23.77
CA LEU A 59 -27.05 -0.04 -25.11
C LEU A 59 -28.04 0.53 -26.11
N ASN A 60 -27.57 1.43 -26.97
CA ASN A 60 -28.33 1.90 -28.12
C ASN A 60 -27.65 1.42 -29.40
N LEU A 61 -28.24 0.41 -30.03
CA LEU A 61 -27.66 -0.33 -31.14
C LEU A 61 -28.26 0.18 -32.44
N ASN A 62 -27.57 1.14 -33.03
CA ASN A 62 -27.88 1.72 -34.33
C ASN A 62 -26.93 1.21 -35.44
N PHE A 63 -26.11 0.20 -35.14
CA PHE A 63 -25.09 -0.33 -36.04
C PHE A 63 -25.06 -1.86 -36.00
N GLN A 64 -24.59 -2.48 -37.08
CA GLN A 64 -24.49 -3.94 -37.18
C GLN A 64 -23.50 -4.48 -36.14
N LEU A 65 -24.00 -5.33 -35.24
CA LEU A 65 -23.23 -5.85 -34.13
C LEU A 65 -22.36 -7.04 -34.51
N LYS A 66 -21.06 -6.96 -34.19
CA LYS A 66 -20.18 -8.13 -34.18
C LYS A 66 -20.30 -8.86 -32.85
N GLN A 67 -20.27 -10.19 -32.89
CA GLN A 67 -20.29 -11.01 -31.68
C GLN A 67 -19.16 -10.66 -30.70
N ALA A 68 -17.97 -10.32 -31.23
CA ALA A 68 -16.81 -9.95 -30.43
C ALA A 68 -17.07 -8.72 -29.55
N PHE A 69 -17.91 -7.78 -30.01
CA PHE A 69 -18.31 -6.62 -29.23
C PHE A 69 -19.20 -7.02 -28.04
N LEU A 70 -20.19 -7.88 -28.27
CA LEU A 70 -21.09 -8.37 -27.21
C LEU A 70 -20.34 -9.16 -26.15
N ASP A 71 -19.39 -10.00 -26.57
CA ASP A 71 -18.53 -10.75 -25.65
C ASP A 71 -17.65 -9.79 -24.83
N ARG A 72 -17.06 -8.77 -25.47
CA ARG A 72 -16.28 -7.73 -24.79
C ARG A 72 -17.12 -6.96 -23.80
N LEU A 73 -18.34 -6.55 -24.17
CA LEU A 73 -19.27 -5.85 -23.29
C LEU A 73 -19.56 -6.65 -22.01
N LEU A 74 -19.94 -7.93 -22.15
CA LEU A 74 -20.26 -8.79 -21.01
C LEU A 74 -19.03 -9.16 -20.17
N VAL A 75 -17.82 -8.98 -20.68
CA VAL A 75 -16.56 -9.10 -19.90
C VAL A 75 -16.25 -7.79 -19.18
N THR A 76 -16.43 -6.66 -19.85
CA THR A 76 -16.26 -5.33 -19.28
C THR A 76 -17.22 -5.12 -18.10
N PHE A 77 -18.50 -5.47 -18.23
CA PHE A 77 -19.53 -5.17 -17.23
C PHE A 77 -19.96 -6.39 -16.40
N THR A 78 -18.98 -7.20 -15.95
CA THR A 78 -19.23 -8.45 -15.21
C THR A 78 -19.93 -8.27 -13.86
N LYS A 79 -19.88 -7.06 -13.28
CA LYS A 79 -20.55 -6.73 -12.01
C LYS A 79 -21.95 -6.13 -12.19
N SER A 80 -22.35 -5.82 -13.42
CA SER A 80 -23.68 -5.29 -13.70
C SER A 80 -24.72 -6.40 -13.60
N ASN A 81 -25.79 -6.16 -12.85
CA ASN A 81 -26.90 -7.11 -12.75
C ASN A 81 -27.92 -6.91 -13.88
N LYS A 82 -27.85 -5.78 -14.61
CA LYS A 82 -28.86 -5.39 -15.60
C LYS A 82 -28.25 -4.69 -16.82
N VAL A 83 -28.75 -5.05 -18.00
CA VAL A 83 -28.45 -4.40 -19.29
C VAL A 83 -29.77 -4.00 -19.92
N LEU A 84 -29.96 -2.71 -20.16
CA LEU A 84 -31.05 -2.13 -20.93
C LEU A 84 -30.65 -2.08 -22.40
N LEU A 85 -31.53 -2.57 -23.28
CA LEU A 85 -31.23 -2.77 -24.69
C LEU A 85 -32.22 -2.02 -25.57
N SER A 86 -31.74 -1.02 -26.31
CA SER A 86 -32.46 -0.40 -27.43
C SER A 86 -31.81 -0.87 -28.73
N VAL A 87 -32.56 -1.56 -29.58
CA VAL A 87 -32.08 -2.17 -30.84
C VAL A 87 -32.90 -1.61 -31.99
N HIS A 88 -32.24 -0.85 -32.85
CA HIS A 88 -32.83 -0.24 -34.05
C HIS A 88 -32.34 -0.92 -35.34
N VAL A 89 -31.63 -2.04 -35.22
CA VAL A 89 -31.12 -2.86 -36.33
C VAL A 89 -31.55 -4.31 -36.13
N GLU A 90 -31.87 -5.01 -37.22
CA GLU A 90 -32.22 -6.43 -37.12
C GLU A 90 -31.00 -7.27 -36.74
N LEU A 91 -31.10 -8.00 -35.63
CA LEU A 91 -30.09 -8.94 -35.17
C LEU A 91 -30.43 -10.35 -35.64
N GLY A 92 -29.44 -11.06 -36.18
CA GLY A 92 -29.59 -12.48 -36.49
C GLY A 92 -29.92 -13.29 -35.24
N ILE A 93 -30.83 -14.26 -35.37
CA ILE A 93 -31.32 -15.11 -34.27
C ILE A 93 -30.17 -15.79 -33.50
N GLN A 94 -29.11 -16.21 -34.20
CA GLN A 94 -27.93 -16.83 -33.60
C GLN A 94 -27.15 -15.87 -32.71
N THR A 95 -27.04 -14.60 -33.11
CA THR A 95 -26.38 -13.54 -32.33
C THR A 95 -27.19 -13.24 -31.06
N ILE A 96 -28.52 -13.11 -31.18
CA ILE A 96 -29.42 -12.94 -30.03
C ILE A 96 -29.24 -14.11 -29.06
N GLU A 97 -29.27 -15.35 -29.57
CA GLU A 97 -29.18 -16.55 -28.73
C GLU A 97 -27.85 -16.62 -27.98
N LYS A 98 -26.72 -16.37 -28.67
CA LYS A 98 -25.39 -16.38 -28.05
C LYS A 98 -25.24 -15.28 -27.02
N PHE A 99 -25.79 -14.09 -27.27
CA PHE A 99 -25.76 -12.96 -26.34
C PHE A 99 -26.55 -13.26 -25.06
N CYS A 100 -27.83 -13.65 -25.18
CA CYS A 100 -28.69 -13.98 -24.05
C CYS A 100 -28.15 -15.15 -23.23
N LYS A 101 -27.63 -16.21 -23.88
CA LYS A 101 -26.99 -17.34 -23.21
C LYS A 101 -25.80 -16.90 -22.36
N THR A 102 -24.94 -16.03 -22.92
CA THR A 102 -23.73 -15.56 -22.23
C THR A 102 -24.09 -14.65 -21.05
N ALA A 103 -25.05 -13.75 -21.22
CA ALA A 103 -25.55 -12.88 -20.16
C ALA A 103 -26.18 -13.68 -19.01
N ALA A 104 -27.10 -14.60 -19.32
CA ALA A 104 -27.77 -15.44 -18.33
C ALA A 104 -26.80 -16.31 -17.53
N ARG A 105 -25.77 -16.88 -18.20
CA ARG A 105 -24.71 -17.65 -17.52
C ARG A 105 -23.92 -16.81 -16.52
N LYS A 106 -23.76 -15.51 -16.79
CA LYS A 106 -23.06 -14.56 -15.90
C LYS A 106 -23.98 -13.90 -14.86
N GLY A 107 -25.28 -14.22 -14.85
CA GLY A 107 -26.26 -13.60 -13.94
C GLY A 107 -26.65 -12.17 -14.34
N ILE A 108 -26.46 -11.79 -15.60
CA ILE A 108 -26.78 -10.45 -16.11
C ILE A 108 -28.16 -10.51 -16.76
N ASN A 109 -29.12 -9.70 -16.30
CA ASN A 109 -30.46 -9.60 -16.88
C ASN A 109 -30.50 -8.63 -18.06
N ILE A 110 -31.01 -9.04 -19.22
CA ILE A 110 -31.19 -8.18 -20.39
C ILE A 110 -32.67 -7.75 -20.47
N MET A 111 -32.94 -6.45 -20.45
CA MET A 111 -34.26 -5.87 -20.64
C MET A 111 -34.31 -5.04 -21.91
N VAL A 112 -35.28 -5.31 -22.79
CA VAL A 112 -35.41 -4.58 -24.06
C VAL A 112 -36.29 -3.36 -23.87
N VAL A 113 -35.69 -2.18 -24.04
CA VAL A 113 -36.35 -0.88 -23.95
C VAL A 113 -37.13 -0.61 -25.23
N SER A 114 -36.50 -0.78 -26.40
CA SER A 114 -37.10 -0.53 -27.72
C SER A 114 -36.49 -1.45 -28.77
N SER A 115 -37.29 -2.26 -29.47
CA SER A 115 -36.86 -3.11 -30.60
C SER A 115 -38.06 -3.81 -31.23
N ASP A 116 -38.05 -3.98 -32.55
CA ASP A 116 -38.99 -4.86 -33.26
C ASP A 116 -38.79 -6.35 -32.89
N GLN A 117 -37.60 -6.70 -32.40
CA GLN A 117 -37.25 -8.04 -31.95
C GLN A 117 -37.41 -8.25 -30.44
N LYS A 118 -38.05 -7.30 -29.73
CA LYS A 118 -38.21 -7.32 -28.27
C LYS A 118 -38.72 -8.66 -27.74
N LYS A 119 -39.82 -9.17 -28.31
CA LYS A 119 -40.44 -10.43 -27.88
C LYS A 119 -39.48 -11.62 -28.02
N ILE A 120 -38.77 -11.68 -29.15
CA ILE A 120 -37.81 -12.76 -29.44
C ILE A 120 -36.66 -12.75 -28.42
N ILE A 121 -36.07 -11.57 -28.17
CA ILE A 121 -34.96 -11.41 -27.23
C ILE A 121 -35.39 -11.77 -25.80
N GLU A 122 -36.54 -11.27 -25.35
CA GLU A 122 -37.06 -11.55 -24.00
C GLU A 122 -37.41 -13.03 -23.80
N ASP A 123 -38.00 -13.68 -24.79
CA ASP A 123 -38.35 -15.11 -24.72
C ASP A 123 -37.09 -16.00 -24.66
N ILE A 124 -36.06 -15.66 -25.46
CA ILE A 124 -34.77 -16.36 -25.41
C ILE A 124 -34.08 -16.13 -24.05
N MET A 125 -34.09 -14.91 -23.54
CA MET A 125 -33.48 -14.59 -22.24
C MET A 125 -34.16 -15.36 -21.10
N LYS A 126 -35.50 -15.34 -21.03
CA LYS A 126 -36.27 -16.11 -20.03
C LYS A 126 -35.96 -17.60 -20.08
N ARG A 127 -35.82 -18.17 -21.28
CA ARG A 127 -35.46 -19.59 -21.48
C ARG A 127 -34.10 -19.92 -20.86
N TYR A 128 -33.09 -19.08 -21.11
CA TYR A 128 -31.75 -19.28 -20.56
C TYR A 128 -31.66 -18.99 -19.06
N GLU A 129 -32.35 -17.98 -18.55
CA GLU A 129 -32.44 -17.76 -17.10
C GLU A 129 -33.05 -18.96 -16.38
N LYS A 130 -34.15 -19.51 -16.89
CA LYS A 130 -34.79 -20.70 -16.31
C LYS A 130 -33.84 -21.90 -16.32
N LYS A 131 -33.10 -22.09 -17.42
CA LYS A 131 -32.09 -23.15 -17.56
C LYS A 131 -30.98 -23.02 -16.51
N TYR A 132 -30.34 -21.85 -16.41
CA TYR A 132 -29.22 -21.65 -15.49
C TYR A 132 -29.64 -21.57 -14.01
N LYS A 133 -30.82 -21.03 -13.69
CA LYS A 133 -31.39 -21.08 -12.32
C LYS A 133 -31.63 -22.53 -11.88
N LYS A 134 -32.11 -23.40 -12.78
CA LYS A 134 -32.27 -24.84 -12.48
C LYS A 134 -30.91 -25.51 -12.20
N GLN A 135 -29.91 -25.27 -13.05
CA GLN A 135 -28.56 -25.80 -12.86
C GLN A 135 -27.91 -25.34 -11.55
N TYR A 136 -28.09 -24.07 -11.17
CA TYR A 136 -27.57 -23.54 -9.92
C TYR A 136 -28.21 -24.21 -8.70
N ARG A 137 -29.54 -24.39 -8.70
CA ARG A 137 -30.24 -25.12 -7.63
C ARG A 137 -29.81 -26.59 -7.53
N GLU A 138 -29.57 -27.25 -8.67
CA GLU A 138 -29.04 -28.62 -8.70
C GLU A 138 -27.61 -28.67 -8.13
N TYR A 139 -26.77 -27.69 -8.47
CA TYR A 139 -25.42 -27.55 -7.92
C TYR A 139 -25.43 -27.33 -6.40
N GLU A 140 -26.25 -26.41 -5.89
CA GLU A 140 -26.40 -26.17 -4.43
C GLU A 140 -26.88 -27.42 -3.69
N LYS A 141 -27.86 -28.15 -4.24
CA LYS A 141 -28.33 -29.42 -3.67
C LYS A 141 -27.23 -30.48 -3.64
N ASN A 142 -26.38 -30.52 -4.66
CA ASN A 142 -25.28 -31.48 -4.76
C ASN A 142 -24.07 -31.09 -3.88
N GLN A 143 -23.89 -29.81 -3.53
CA GLN A 143 -22.85 -29.37 -2.58
C GLN A 143 -23.23 -29.59 -1.10
N GLY A 144 -24.46 -29.97 -0.78
CA GLY A 144 -24.96 -30.22 0.58
C GLY A 144 -24.42 -31.45 1.32
N ARG A 145 -23.32 -32.08 0.87
CA ARG A 145 -22.63 -33.18 1.57
C ARG A 145 -21.23 -32.79 2.06
N THR A 146 -21.06 -31.65 2.71
CA THR A 146 -20.18 -31.52 3.90
C THR A 146 -20.30 -30.14 4.54
N MET A 147 -20.20 -30.13 5.88
CA MET A 147 -20.27 -29.00 6.83
C MET A 147 -21.68 -28.50 7.18
N LYS A 148 -22.23 -29.11 8.25
CA LYS A 148 -23.29 -28.54 9.08
C LYS A 148 -22.84 -27.15 9.56
N ARG A 149 -23.41 -26.09 8.98
CA ARG A 149 -23.47 -24.79 9.65
C ARG A 149 -24.62 -24.86 10.65
N LEU A 150 -24.32 -24.70 11.94
CA LEU A 150 -25.32 -24.31 12.92
C LEU A 150 -25.92 -22.98 12.46
N ALA A 151 -27.22 -22.99 12.16
CA ALA A 151 -28.00 -21.77 12.07
C ALA A 151 -28.28 -21.30 13.50
N SER A 152 -27.45 -20.40 14.03
CA SER A 152 -27.89 -19.52 15.11
C SER A 152 -28.67 -18.37 14.49
N GLU A 153 -29.75 -17.98 15.14
CA GLU A 153 -30.56 -16.80 14.85
C GLU A 153 -29.64 -15.57 14.71
N VAL A 154 -29.40 -15.13 13.48
CA VAL A 154 -28.75 -13.84 13.21
C VAL A 154 -29.87 -12.85 12.95
N GLU A 155 -30.11 -11.97 13.92
CA GLU A 155 -30.86 -10.75 13.66
C GLU A 155 -30.26 -10.05 12.44
N LEU A 156 -31.07 -9.86 11.39
CA LEU A 156 -30.66 -9.13 10.20
C LEU A 156 -30.47 -7.67 10.59
N ILE A 157 -29.21 -7.29 10.87
CA ILE A 157 -28.87 -5.91 11.17
C ILE A 157 -28.97 -5.11 9.87
N GLU A 158 -29.86 -4.11 9.84
CA GLU A 158 -29.99 -3.21 8.69
C GLU A 158 -28.69 -2.41 8.47
N VAL A 159 -28.14 -2.56 7.26
CA VAL A 159 -26.93 -1.87 6.83
C VAL A 159 -27.30 -0.56 6.14
N PRO A 160 -26.77 0.61 6.55
CA PRO A 160 -27.09 1.88 5.91
C PRO A 160 -26.79 1.89 4.40
N VAL A 161 -27.71 2.48 3.61
CA VAL A 161 -27.54 2.61 2.16
C VAL A 161 -26.48 3.66 1.82
N ASP A 162 -26.38 4.74 2.58
CA ASP A 162 -25.38 5.80 2.39
C ASP A 162 -23.95 5.27 2.61
N ARG A 163 -23.01 5.61 1.71
CA ARG A 163 -21.64 5.07 1.70
C ARG A 163 -20.89 5.37 3.01
N LEU A 164 -20.93 6.61 3.46
CA LEU A 164 -20.18 7.03 4.65
C LEU A 164 -20.78 6.38 5.90
N LYS A 165 -22.11 6.39 6.02
CA LYS A 165 -22.83 5.71 7.10
C LYS A 165 -22.60 4.20 7.09
N ARG A 166 -22.50 3.58 5.92
CA ARG A 166 -22.21 2.15 5.76
C ARG A 166 -20.80 1.79 6.20
N HIS A 167 -19.81 2.61 5.81
CA HIS A 167 -18.43 2.42 6.23
C HIS A 167 -18.31 2.60 7.75
N ILE A 168 -18.91 3.65 8.30
CA ILE A 168 -19.01 3.88 9.75
C ILE A 168 -19.73 2.71 10.44
N PHE A 169 -20.80 2.19 9.85
CA PHE A 169 -21.55 1.04 10.38
C PHE A 169 -20.66 -0.21 10.46
N PHE A 170 -19.96 -0.57 9.38
CA PHE A 170 -19.07 -1.74 9.38
C PHE A 170 -17.94 -1.58 10.39
N LEU A 171 -17.33 -0.40 10.46
CA LEU A 171 -16.30 -0.12 11.47
C LEU A 171 -16.84 -0.24 12.89
N LYS A 172 -18.05 0.28 13.16
CA LYS A 172 -18.71 0.14 14.46
C LYS A 172 -19.00 -1.33 14.81
N GLN A 173 -19.46 -2.13 13.85
CA GLN A 173 -19.71 -3.56 14.09
C GLN A 173 -18.41 -4.33 14.33
N SER A 174 -17.35 -4.05 13.57
CA SER A 174 -16.03 -4.62 13.82
C SER A 174 -15.49 -4.23 15.21
N LEU A 175 -15.71 -2.98 15.63
CA LEU A 175 -15.37 -2.50 16.97
C LEU A 175 -16.14 -3.25 18.07
N LYS A 176 -17.44 -3.49 17.85
CA LYS A 176 -18.31 -4.23 18.77
C LYS A 176 -17.91 -5.70 18.91
N LEU A 177 -17.53 -6.33 17.79
CA LEU A 177 -17.01 -7.71 17.80
C LEU A 177 -15.66 -7.80 18.50
N ALA A 178 -14.77 -6.81 18.29
CA ALA A 178 -13.46 -6.77 18.92
C ALA A 178 -13.52 -6.50 20.45
N THR A 179 -14.56 -5.79 20.93
CA THR A 179 -14.74 -5.47 22.36
C THR A 179 -15.26 -6.64 23.21
N THR A 180 -15.68 -7.76 22.61
CA THR A 180 -16.23 -8.92 23.35
C THR A 180 -15.15 -9.86 23.90
N ILE A 181 -13.86 -9.52 23.74
CA ILE A 181 -12.75 -10.33 24.27
C ILE A 181 -12.33 -9.74 25.62
N GLU A 182 -12.90 -10.27 26.70
CA GLU A 182 -12.45 -9.95 28.06
C GLU A 182 -11.12 -10.67 28.36
N PHE A 183 -10.10 -9.89 28.71
CA PHE A 183 -8.79 -10.43 29.08
C PHE A 183 -8.57 -10.33 30.58
N LYS A 184 -8.18 -11.47 31.20
CA LYS A 184 -7.77 -11.53 32.59
C LYS A 184 -6.44 -10.79 32.77
N GLN A 185 -6.44 -9.72 33.56
CA GLN A 185 -5.22 -9.05 34.00
C GLN A 185 -4.47 -9.96 34.98
N LYS A 186 -3.23 -10.34 34.65
CA LYS A 186 -2.26 -10.80 35.64
C LYS A 186 -1.43 -9.59 36.06
N GLU A 187 -1.53 -9.22 37.33
CA GLU A 187 -0.64 -8.22 37.93
C GLU A 187 0.66 -8.89 38.36
N GLU A 188 1.73 -8.68 37.59
CA GLU A 188 3.11 -8.61 38.09
C GLU A 188 4.00 -7.98 37.00
N ASN A 189 4.21 -6.66 37.11
CA ASN A 189 4.93 -5.84 36.13
C ASN A 189 6.47 -5.99 36.28
N HIS A 190 7.01 -7.18 36.08
CA HIS A 190 8.46 -7.36 36.01
C HIS A 190 8.97 -6.97 34.62
N VAL A 191 9.66 -5.83 34.51
CA VAL A 191 10.52 -5.50 33.36
C VAL A 191 11.83 -6.25 33.55
N GLU A 192 12.28 -6.94 32.50
CA GLU A 192 13.50 -7.72 32.51
C GLU A 192 14.71 -6.85 32.83
N ASP A 193 15.54 -7.29 33.79
CA ASP A 193 16.67 -6.49 34.28
C ASP A 193 17.66 -6.09 33.17
N LEU A 194 17.77 -6.90 32.11
CA LEU A 194 18.63 -6.57 30.97
C LEU A 194 18.13 -5.37 30.16
N PHE A 195 16.82 -5.11 30.10
CA PHE A 195 16.33 -3.89 29.43
C PHE A 195 16.77 -2.62 30.18
N LYS A 196 17.01 -2.70 31.49
CA LYS A 196 17.53 -1.57 32.29
C LYS A 196 18.92 -1.12 31.82
N LYS A 197 19.72 -1.99 31.19
CA LYS A 197 21.01 -1.60 30.58
C LYS A 197 20.88 -0.65 29.39
N VAL A 198 19.69 -0.59 28.77
CA VAL A 198 19.41 0.21 27.57
C VAL A 198 18.52 1.41 27.89
N LEU A 199 17.57 1.19 28.81
CA LEU A 199 16.63 2.19 29.28
C LEU A 199 17.32 3.20 30.21
N ARG A 200 16.68 4.36 30.42
CA ARG A 200 17.09 5.29 31.47
C ARG A 200 16.62 4.77 32.82
N ASP A 201 17.40 5.03 33.86
CA ASP A 201 17.01 4.70 35.23
C ASP A 201 15.70 5.40 35.61
N GLY A 202 14.86 4.70 36.38
CA GLY A 202 13.62 5.26 36.92
C GLY A 202 12.42 5.33 35.96
N VAL A 203 12.52 4.79 34.73
CA VAL A 203 11.35 4.68 33.85
C VAL A 203 10.37 3.64 34.43
N LYS A 204 9.17 4.09 34.77
CA LYS A 204 8.06 3.23 35.19
C LYS A 204 7.23 2.81 33.99
N TYR A 205 6.70 1.59 34.07
CA TYR A 205 5.88 0.99 33.03
C TYR A 205 4.49 0.68 33.56
N GLU A 206 3.50 0.81 32.70
CA GLU A 206 2.12 0.40 32.93
C GLU A 206 1.63 -0.45 31.76
N HIS A 207 0.65 -1.31 32.03
CA HIS A 207 0.03 -2.10 30.98
C HIS A 207 -0.76 -1.20 30.03
N VAL A 208 -0.66 -1.43 28.72
CA VAL A 208 -1.30 -0.58 27.70
C VAL A 208 -2.82 -0.50 27.85
N ASN A 209 -3.46 -1.56 28.34
CA ASN A 209 -4.90 -1.57 28.64
C ASN A 209 -5.32 -0.56 29.72
N GLY A 210 -4.38 -0.06 30.54
CA GLY A 210 -4.63 1.05 31.46
C GLY A 210 -4.82 2.38 30.74
N LEU A 211 -4.35 2.50 29.50
CA LEU A 211 -4.67 3.63 28.65
C LEU A 211 -6.08 3.48 28.12
N LYS A 212 -6.92 4.45 28.42
CA LYS A 212 -8.12 4.73 27.63
C LYS A 212 -7.71 5.25 26.25
N LEU A 213 -7.24 4.35 25.38
CA LEU A 213 -7.00 4.64 23.98
C LEU A 213 -8.35 4.93 23.34
N ASP A 214 -8.57 6.19 23.02
CA ASP A 214 -9.81 6.62 22.38
C ASP A 214 -9.78 6.16 20.91
N THR A 215 -10.32 4.98 20.64
CA THR A 215 -10.37 4.39 19.29
C THR A 215 -11.49 4.99 18.43
N GLN A 216 -12.45 5.72 19.02
CA GLN A 216 -13.56 6.33 18.29
C GLN A 216 -13.16 7.57 17.45
N PRO A 217 -12.34 8.53 17.93
CA PRO A 217 -11.83 9.66 17.14
C PRO A 217 -10.94 9.24 15.98
N MET A 218 -10.38 8.02 16.00
CA MET A 218 -9.55 7.50 14.90
C MET A 218 -10.31 7.44 13.57
N LEU A 219 -11.64 7.45 13.63
CA LEU A 219 -12.52 7.37 12.47
C LEU A 219 -13.05 8.73 11.98
N VAL A 220 -12.96 9.82 12.77
CA VAL A 220 -13.81 11.01 12.56
C VAL A 220 -13.14 12.38 12.83
N ASN A 221 -11.82 12.54 12.64
CA ASN A 221 -11.05 13.83 12.68
C ASN A 221 -10.23 14.12 13.95
N GLY A 222 -9.21 13.30 14.24
CA GLY A 222 -8.27 13.59 15.31
C GLY A 222 -6.81 13.24 15.00
N HIS A 223 -6.25 13.70 13.87
CA HIS A 223 -4.85 13.41 13.49
C HIS A 223 -3.87 13.65 14.67
N ASN A 224 -4.00 14.78 15.37
CA ASN A 224 -3.11 15.11 16.49
C ASN A 224 -3.25 14.16 17.69
N LYS A 225 -4.48 13.78 18.08
CA LYS A 225 -4.72 12.86 19.19
C LYS A 225 -4.14 11.47 18.93
N ILE A 226 -4.23 10.99 17.68
CA ILE A 226 -3.65 9.71 17.29
C ILE A 226 -2.13 9.77 17.40
N LEU A 227 -1.50 10.83 16.87
CA LEU A 227 -0.06 10.97 16.97
C LEU A 227 0.42 11.08 18.43
N GLU A 228 -0.35 11.72 19.31
CA GLU A 228 -0.08 11.74 20.77
C GLU A 228 -0.11 10.35 21.37
N GLN A 229 -1.12 9.53 21.04
CA GLN A 229 -1.20 8.14 21.51
C GLN A 229 -0.05 7.28 20.97
N VAL A 230 0.25 7.40 19.68
CA VAL A 230 1.34 6.66 19.00
C VAL A 230 2.70 6.95 19.67
N ARG A 231 2.97 8.21 20.03
CA ARG A 231 4.23 8.59 20.70
C ARG A 231 4.47 7.88 22.03
N ARG A 232 3.41 7.41 22.71
CA ARG A 232 3.54 6.66 23.97
C ARG A 232 4.12 5.26 23.79
N PHE A 233 4.12 4.72 22.57
CA PHE A 233 4.71 3.41 22.26
C PHE A 233 6.24 3.45 22.10
N VAL A 234 6.87 4.63 22.14
CA VAL A 234 8.34 4.72 22.13
C VAL A 234 8.90 4.13 23.42
N ASN A 235 9.80 3.14 23.29
CA ASN A 235 10.29 2.29 24.38
C ASN A 235 9.20 1.41 25.02
N CYS A 236 8.14 1.04 24.32
CA CYS A 236 7.24 -0.01 24.83
C CYS A 236 7.93 -1.38 24.85
N ILE A 237 7.43 -2.27 25.70
CA ILE A 237 7.88 -3.66 25.84
C ILE A 237 6.70 -4.56 25.49
N ALA A 238 6.85 -5.39 24.46
CA ALA A 238 5.90 -6.46 24.17
C ALA A 238 6.43 -7.78 24.74
N LYS A 239 5.63 -8.46 25.54
CA LYS A 239 6.00 -9.73 26.18
C LYS A 239 5.28 -10.89 25.52
N PHE A 240 6.04 -11.85 25.04
CA PHE A 240 5.56 -13.11 24.51
C PHE A 240 5.97 -14.25 25.45
N ASP A 241 5.48 -15.46 25.20
CA ASP A 241 5.66 -16.59 26.12
C ASP A 241 7.13 -16.90 26.44
N ASN A 242 8.01 -16.77 25.44
CA ASN A 242 9.43 -17.17 25.55
C ASN A 242 10.42 -16.02 25.35
N HIS A 243 9.93 -14.82 25.02
CA HIS A 243 10.79 -13.68 24.76
C HIS A 243 10.04 -12.36 24.94
N SER A 244 10.81 -11.29 25.12
CA SER A 244 10.28 -9.94 25.24
C SER A 244 10.99 -9.01 24.27
N ILE A 245 10.31 -7.96 23.82
CA ILE A 245 10.82 -7.05 22.80
C ILE A 245 10.70 -5.62 23.32
N LEU A 246 11.84 -4.97 23.55
CA LEU A 246 11.91 -3.53 23.78
C LEU A 246 11.94 -2.80 22.43
N VAL A 247 10.87 -2.07 22.13
CA VAL A 247 10.68 -1.32 20.88
C VAL A 247 11.30 0.07 21.01
N THR A 248 12.41 0.32 20.32
CA THR A 248 13.04 1.65 20.31
C THR A 248 12.74 2.45 19.06
N ASN A 249 12.40 1.78 17.95
CA ASN A 249 12.11 2.42 16.67
C ASN A 249 10.90 1.75 16.00
N PHE A 250 9.96 2.53 15.49
CA PHE A 250 8.83 2.02 14.70
C PHE A 250 8.40 3.01 13.63
N ASP A 251 7.79 2.49 12.56
CA ASP A 251 7.16 3.26 11.51
C ASP A 251 5.63 3.19 11.63
N LEU A 252 4.98 4.35 11.55
CA LEU A 252 3.53 4.47 11.61
C LEU A 252 2.91 4.24 10.22
N PHE A 253 1.98 3.29 10.13
CA PHE A 253 1.12 3.09 8.98
C PHE A 253 -0.33 3.30 9.37
N TRP A 254 -1.01 4.18 8.63
CA TRP A 254 -2.43 4.47 8.86
C TRP A 254 -3.28 3.86 7.76
N HIS A 255 -3.75 2.65 8.02
CA HIS A 255 -4.47 1.86 7.04
C HIS A 255 -5.86 2.39 6.75
N ASN A 256 -6.38 2.01 5.58
CA ASN A 256 -7.72 2.35 5.11
C ASN A 256 -8.01 3.87 5.06
N GLN A 257 -6.97 4.72 5.08
CA GLN A 257 -7.05 6.17 4.93
C GLN A 257 -6.12 6.68 3.81
N PRO A 258 -6.38 6.40 2.52
CA PRO A 258 -5.45 6.75 1.43
C PRO A 258 -5.14 8.26 1.30
N SER A 259 -6.04 9.12 1.78
CA SER A 259 -5.82 10.57 1.84
C SER A 259 -4.81 10.96 2.93
N HIS A 260 -4.56 10.08 3.90
CA HIS A 260 -3.61 10.27 4.99
C HIS A 260 -2.38 9.41 4.80
N ASP A 261 -2.51 8.19 4.27
CA ASP A 261 -1.39 7.29 4.01
C ASP A 261 -1.65 6.41 2.79
N ASP A 262 -1.02 6.74 1.67
CA ASP A 262 -1.05 5.93 0.43
C ASP A 262 0.07 4.87 0.36
N SER A 263 0.90 4.80 1.41
CA SER A 263 1.90 3.75 1.62
C SER A 263 1.39 2.61 2.49
N ALA A 264 0.28 2.80 3.21
CA ALA A 264 -0.39 1.76 3.98
C ALA A 264 -1.37 0.98 3.09
N PHE A 265 -1.23 -0.35 3.05
CA PHE A 265 -2.20 -1.22 2.37
C PHE A 265 -3.50 -1.32 3.20
N GLY A 266 -4.56 -1.91 2.63
CA GLY A 266 -5.74 -2.21 3.43
C GLY A 266 -5.41 -3.21 4.55
N LEU A 267 -5.93 -3.00 5.76
CA LEU A 267 -5.93 -4.03 6.80
C LEU A 267 -7.07 -5.01 6.54
N ASP A 268 -6.77 -6.29 6.70
CA ASP A 268 -7.81 -7.31 6.79
C ASP A 268 -8.63 -7.11 8.06
N ALA A 269 -9.91 -7.51 8.03
CA ALA A 269 -10.79 -7.37 9.19
C ALA A 269 -10.25 -8.08 10.45
N SER A 270 -9.45 -9.14 10.27
CA SER A 270 -8.77 -9.88 11.34
C SER A 270 -7.61 -9.12 11.99
N ASP A 271 -7.18 -8.01 11.42
CA ASP A 271 -6.11 -7.16 11.96
C ASP A 271 -6.65 -5.84 12.54
N PHE A 272 -7.97 -5.74 12.75
CA PHE A 272 -8.60 -4.62 13.44
C PHE A 272 -8.76 -4.92 14.93
N TYR A 273 -8.12 -4.12 15.78
CA TYR A 273 -8.06 -4.36 17.22
C TYR A 273 -8.49 -3.15 18.05
N THR A 274 -9.32 -3.35 19.06
CA THR A 274 -9.71 -2.27 19.98
C THR A 274 -8.71 -2.03 21.09
N THR A 275 -8.02 -3.09 21.49
CA THR A 275 -6.87 -3.05 22.40
C THR A 275 -5.59 -3.29 21.62
N PRO A 276 -4.47 -2.65 21.94
CA PRO A 276 -3.23 -2.89 21.22
C PRO A 276 -2.78 -4.34 21.28
N VAL A 277 -2.47 -4.91 20.11
CA VAL A 277 -1.96 -6.27 19.96
C VAL A 277 -0.64 -6.22 19.23
N CYS A 278 0.40 -6.76 19.83
CA CYS A 278 1.69 -6.95 19.18
C CYS A 278 1.69 -8.31 18.50
N LYS A 279 1.96 -8.33 17.19
CA LYS A 279 2.02 -9.57 16.41
C LYS A 279 3.40 -9.72 15.80
N LEU A 280 3.89 -10.95 15.88
CA LEU A 280 5.03 -11.40 15.12
C LEU A 280 4.49 -12.30 14.00
N LYS A 281 4.67 -11.88 12.75
CA LYS A 281 4.17 -12.59 11.58
C LYS A 281 5.28 -12.88 10.59
N LYS A 282 5.29 -14.09 10.05
CA LYS A 282 6.04 -14.45 8.86
C LYS A 282 5.38 -13.82 7.63
N LYS A 283 6.14 -13.01 6.90
CA LYS A 283 5.79 -12.48 5.59
C LYS A 283 6.63 -13.14 4.51
N MET A 284 6.07 -13.20 3.30
CA MET A 284 6.72 -13.78 2.12
C MET A 284 6.81 -12.72 1.03
N THR A 285 8.03 -12.40 0.60
CA THR A 285 8.27 -11.51 -0.55
C THR A 285 9.23 -12.20 -1.51
N LYS A 286 8.82 -12.36 -2.78
CA LYS A 286 9.65 -12.98 -3.84
C LYS A 286 10.24 -14.34 -3.39
N ASN A 287 9.41 -15.20 -2.78
CA ASN A 287 9.79 -16.52 -2.22
C ASN A 287 10.80 -16.50 -1.07
N LYS A 288 11.16 -15.32 -0.55
CA LYS A 288 11.96 -15.18 0.68
C LYS A 288 11.04 -14.88 1.85
N GLY A 289 11.07 -15.76 2.85
CA GLY A 289 10.40 -15.55 4.11
C GLY A 289 11.20 -14.62 5.00
N PHE A 290 10.52 -13.70 5.67
CA PHE A 290 11.08 -12.86 6.74
C PHE A 290 10.00 -12.70 7.81
N LYS A 291 10.39 -12.24 9.01
CA LYS A 291 9.46 -12.02 10.11
C LYS A 291 9.43 -10.54 10.43
N GLU A 292 8.23 -10.01 10.58
CA GLU A 292 8.02 -8.64 11.03
C GLU A 292 7.26 -8.65 12.34
N ILE A 293 7.52 -7.65 13.17
CA ILE A 293 6.74 -7.40 14.37
C ILE A 293 5.98 -6.09 14.17
N SER A 294 4.72 -6.07 14.55
CA SER A 294 3.94 -4.84 14.51
C SER A 294 2.95 -4.77 15.66
N VAL A 295 2.72 -3.56 16.16
CA VAL A 295 1.64 -3.30 17.12
C VAL A 295 0.44 -2.75 16.36
N TYR A 296 -0.70 -3.42 16.47
CA TYR A 296 -1.95 -3.04 15.82
C TYR A 296 -2.96 -2.50 16.83
N PHE A 297 -3.59 -1.38 16.53
CA PHE A 297 -4.75 -0.86 17.25
C PHE A 297 -5.56 0.09 16.36
N GLY A 298 -6.87 -0.12 16.30
CA GLY A 298 -7.77 0.54 15.36
C GLY A 298 -7.34 0.32 13.92
N MET A 299 -7.04 1.41 13.23
CA MET A 299 -6.51 1.43 11.85
C MET A 299 -5.00 1.63 11.78
N ILE A 300 -4.33 1.57 12.93
CA ILE A 300 -2.91 1.88 13.05
C ILE A 300 -2.10 0.60 13.14
N GLU A 301 -1.04 0.53 12.34
CA GLU A 301 0.06 -0.40 12.48
C GLU A 301 1.31 0.40 12.87
N LEU A 302 1.96 -0.01 13.95
CA LEU A 302 3.30 0.43 14.29
C LEU A 302 4.26 -0.69 13.90
N LEU A 303 4.84 -0.59 12.71
CA LEU A 303 5.82 -1.55 12.22
C LEU A 303 7.12 -1.34 12.99
N ILE A 304 7.52 -2.32 13.78
CA ILE A 304 8.73 -2.21 14.59
C ILE A 304 9.94 -2.38 13.68
N VAL A 305 10.78 -1.33 13.61
CA VAL A 305 11.96 -1.28 12.74
C VAL A 305 13.27 -1.23 13.53
N GLY A 306 13.21 -1.33 14.86
CA GLY A 306 14.39 -1.46 15.68
C GLY A 306 14.07 -1.56 17.15
N GLY A 307 14.98 -2.22 17.87
CA GLY A 307 14.76 -2.54 19.26
C GLY A 307 15.75 -3.58 19.76
N TYR A 308 15.36 -4.23 20.85
CA TYR A 308 16.12 -5.28 21.51
C TYR A 308 15.19 -6.43 21.81
N VAL A 309 15.61 -7.64 21.45
CA VAL A 309 14.89 -8.87 21.81
C VAL A 309 15.61 -9.49 23.00
N PHE A 310 14.87 -9.76 24.07
CA PHE A 310 15.34 -10.53 25.21
C PHE A 310 14.82 -11.96 25.09
N THR A 311 15.70 -12.93 24.92
CA THR A 311 15.36 -14.35 24.74
C THR A 311 16.45 -15.21 25.32
N GLY A 312 16.09 -16.26 26.07
CA GLY A 312 17.07 -17.20 26.63
C GLY A 312 18.13 -16.58 27.56
N GLY A 313 17.81 -15.44 28.20
CA GLY A 313 18.76 -14.70 29.04
C GLY A 313 19.67 -13.73 28.29
N ASP A 314 19.61 -13.72 26.95
CA ASP A 314 20.40 -12.82 26.12
C ASP A 314 19.58 -11.63 25.63
N LEU A 315 20.26 -10.47 25.50
CA LEU A 315 19.70 -9.28 24.88
C LEU A 315 20.30 -9.09 23.50
N VAL A 316 19.49 -9.04 22.46
CA VAL A 316 19.95 -8.99 21.07
C VAL A 316 19.37 -7.76 20.36
N PRO A 317 20.19 -6.76 19.98
CA PRO A 317 19.73 -5.61 19.21
C PRO A 317 19.38 -6.01 17.76
N PHE A 318 18.40 -5.32 17.18
CA PHE A 318 18.07 -5.43 15.75
C PHE A 318 17.69 -4.07 15.14
N LEU A 319 17.87 -3.96 13.81
CA LEU A 319 17.49 -2.80 13.00
C LEU A 319 16.93 -3.25 11.65
N GLY A 320 15.90 -2.54 11.18
CA GLY A 320 15.10 -2.87 10.00
C GLY A 320 13.79 -3.57 10.37
N SER A 321 12.86 -3.65 9.41
CA SER A 321 11.55 -4.27 9.63
C SER A 321 11.60 -5.80 9.77
N SER A 322 12.68 -6.43 9.29
CA SER A 322 12.86 -7.87 9.29
C SER A 322 13.71 -8.35 10.47
N LEU A 323 13.17 -9.27 11.25
CA LEU A 323 13.87 -10.02 12.30
C LEU A 323 14.75 -11.17 11.78
N GLY A 324 14.95 -11.32 10.47
CA GLY A 324 15.44 -12.53 9.75
C GLY A 324 16.31 -13.58 10.46
N ASN A 325 17.22 -13.21 11.38
CA ASN A 325 18.06 -14.14 12.13
C ASN A 325 17.36 -14.83 13.32
N PHE A 326 16.16 -14.40 13.70
CA PHE A 326 15.43 -14.98 14.83
C PHE A 326 14.45 -16.07 14.40
N GLU A 327 14.49 -17.22 15.07
CA GLU A 327 13.64 -18.39 14.81
C GLU A 327 12.31 -18.38 15.59
N PHE A 328 11.61 -17.25 15.62
CA PHE A 328 10.28 -17.15 16.27
C PHE A 328 9.14 -17.80 15.48
N GLN A 329 8.13 -18.35 16.14
CA GLN A 329 6.90 -18.77 15.46
C GLN A 329 5.98 -17.58 15.26
N ASP A 330 4.92 -17.74 14.45
CA ASP A 330 3.88 -16.71 14.37
C ASP A 330 3.14 -16.68 15.70
N GLU A 331 3.09 -15.51 16.32
CA GLU A 331 2.54 -15.33 17.66
C GLU A 331 2.00 -13.92 17.86
N SER A 332 1.16 -13.75 18.86
CA SER A 332 0.57 -12.47 19.20
C SER A 332 0.42 -12.33 20.70
N THR A 333 0.65 -11.12 21.20
CA THR A 333 0.47 -10.79 22.61
C THR A 333 -0.31 -9.49 22.78
N CYS A 334 -1.12 -9.44 23.83
CA CYS A 334 -1.71 -8.20 24.34
C CYS A 334 -0.94 -7.65 25.55
N GLU A 335 0.07 -8.37 26.03
CA GLU A 335 0.93 -7.96 27.15
C GLU A 335 1.96 -6.94 26.65
N ILE A 336 1.48 -5.71 26.48
CA ILE A 336 2.30 -4.57 26.08
C ILE A 336 2.40 -3.63 27.26
N LEU A 337 3.63 -3.42 27.72
CA LEU A 337 3.97 -2.43 28.74
C LEU A 337 4.43 -1.16 28.04
N ILE A 338 3.88 -0.02 28.43
CA ILE A 338 4.34 1.28 27.93
C ILE A 338 4.86 2.15 29.07
N PRO A 339 5.78 3.09 28.79
CA PRO A 339 6.23 4.04 29.80
C PRO A 339 5.07 4.90 30.33
N THR A 340 4.98 5.07 31.65
CA THR A 340 3.97 5.95 32.29
C THR A 340 4.16 7.41 31.88
N THR A 341 5.41 7.80 31.62
CA THR A 341 5.78 9.12 31.11
C THR A 341 6.29 8.97 29.69
N GLN A 342 5.76 9.77 28.77
CA GLN A 342 6.19 9.77 27.37
C GLN A 342 7.71 9.96 27.27
N GLN A 343 8.36 9.03 26.57
CA GLN A 343 9.80 9.05 26.41
C GLN A 343 10.22 10.06 25.33
N PRO A 344 11.39 10.70 25.47
CA PRO A 344 11.92 11.56 24.42
C PRO A 344 12.14 10.80 23.11
N TYR A 345 11.75 11.41 22.00
CA TYR A 345 11.76 10.77 20.68
C TYR A 345 12.18 11.76 19.60
N MET A 346 12.57 11.21 18.45
CA MET A 346 12.82 11.95 17.21
C MET A 346 11.95 11.36 16.11
N ASN A 347 11.42 12.23 15.23
CA ASN A 347 10.73 11.81 14.02
C ASN A 347 11.62 11.92 12.79
N THR A 348 11.53 10.91 11.93
CA THR A 348 12.15 10.90 10.60
C THR A 348 11.14 10.33 9.59
N GLU A 349 11.52 10.25 8.32
CA GLU A 349 10.73 9.53 7.33
C GLU A 349 10.72 8.02 7.61
N ARG A 350 9.70 7.32 7.13
CA ARG A 350 9.58 5.87 7.33
C ARG A 350 10.61 5.08 6.53
N LEU A 351 10.94 3.88 6.97
CA LEU A 351 11.61 2.88 6.15
C LEU A 351 10.61 2.24 5.18
N LEU A 352 10.70 2.59 3.90
CA LEU A 352 9.77 2.14 2.86
C LEU A 352 10.53 1.45 1.71
N ASP A 353 9.84 0.55 1.02
CA ASP A 353 10.28 0.09 -0.30
C ASP A 353 9.66 0.93 -1.44
N GLN A 354 8.72 1.81 -1.09
CA GLN A 354 7.88 2.56 -2.04
C GLN A 354 8.01 4.08 -1.84
N TYR A 355 9.23 4.63 -1.87
CA TYR A 355 9.44 6.07 -1.68
C TYR A 355 8.75 6.96 -2.73
N PHE A 356 8.39 6.39 -3.88
CA PHE A 356 7.61 7.08 -4.92
C PHE A 356 6.16 7.43 -4.50
N LYS A 357 5.68 6.96 -3.36
CA LYS A 357 4.34 7.26 -2.84
C LYS A 357 4.24 8.68 -2.31
N HIS A 358 3.03 9.25 -2.32
CA HIS A 358 2.83 10.61 -1.85
C HIS A 358 3.24 10.71 -0.40
N CYS A 359 2.75 9.88 0.51
CA CYS A 359 2.99 10.01 1.95
C CYS A 359 4.34 9.46 2.41
N SER A 360 5.31 9.25 1.51
CA SER A 360 6.65 8.75 1.86
C SER A 360 7.49 9.77 2.64
N TYR A 361 7.34 11.06 2.34
CA TYR A 361 8.05 12.17 3.02
C TYR A 361 7.50 12.49 4.42
N LYS A 362 6.40 11.87 4.85
CA LYS A 362 5.83 12.14 6.17
C LYS A 362 6.79 11.65 7.24
N LEU A 363 6.99 12.49 8.26
CA LEU A 363 7.88 12.19 9.40
C LEU A 363 7.22 11.22 10.39
N TRP A 364 6.95 10.01 9.91
CA TRP A 364 6.20 8.96 10.59
C TRP A 364 7.05 7.78 11.02
N GLY A 365 8.38 7.86 10.86
CA GLY A 365 9.34 7.06 11.61
C GLY A 365 9.54 7.67 12.99
N TYR A 366 9.39 6.87 14.04
CA TYR A 366 9.55 7.28 15.43
C TYR A 366 10.75 6.55 16.03
N HIS A 367 11.65 7.32 16.63
CA HIS A 367 12.88 6.80 17.22
C HIS A 367 13.00 7.29 18.66
N CYS A 368 13.29 6.39 19.58
CA CYS A 368 13.76 6.76 20.90
C CYS A 368 14.99 7.67 20.76
N LEU A 369 14.96 8.85 21.42
CA LEU A 369 16.00 9.87 21.26
C LEU A 369 17.39 9.32 21.60
N ASN A 370 17.50 8.47 22.62
CA ASN A 370 18.77 7.85 22.99
C ASN A 370 19.31 6.95 21.87
N SER A 371 18.44 6.15 21.24
CA SER A 371 18.83 5.31 20.10
C SER A 371 19.22 6.17 18.90
N TYR A 372 18.45 7.22 18.61
CA TYR A 372 18.73 8.18 17.53
C TYR A 372 20.10 8.86 17.69
N LEU A 373 20.40 9.41 18.88
CA LEU A 373 21.67 10.07 19.18
C LEU A 373 22.86 9.09 19.09
N LYS A 374 22.64 7.82 19.42
CA LYS A 374 23.61 6.73 19.25
C LYS A 374 23.67 6.18 17.82
N LYS A 375 22.95 6.79 16.88
CA LYS A 375 22.89 6.37 15.47
C LYS A 375 22.33 4.94 15.30
N PHE A 376 21.56 4.48 16.27
CA PHE A 376 20.91 3.16 16.30
C PHE A 376 19.48 3.28 15.76
N MET A 377 19.39 3.57 14.46
CA MET A 377 18.15 3.62 13.69
C MET A 377 18.39 3.01 12.30
N PRO A 378 17.34 2.53 11.61
CA PRO A 378 17.47 2.10 10.23
C PRO A 378 17.91 3.26 9.34
N ILE A 379 18.76 2.96 8.36
CA ILE A 379 19.11 3.94 7.32
C ILE A 379 17.96 4.06 6.32
N ILE A 380 17.45 5.28 6.18
CA ILE A 380 16.42 5.64 5.21
C ILE A 380 17.09 5.84 3.84
N PRO A 381 16.68 5.11 2.78
CA PRO A 381 17.29 5.18 1.47
C PRO A 381 17.41 6.57 0.83
N VAL A 382 16.43 7.46 1.01
CA VAL A 382 16.48 8.84 0.48
C VAL A 382 17.38 9.77 1.31
N HIS A 383 17.75 9.36 2.52
CA HIS A 383 18.65 10.10 3.43
C HIS A 383 19.92 9.30 3.74
N PHE A 384 20.37 8.46 2.80
CA PHE A 384 21.55 7.61 3.01
C PHE A 384 22.77 8.44 3.41
N TYR A 385 23.01 9.55 2.69
CA TYR A 385 24.10 10.50 2.99
C TYR A 385 23.95 11.19 4.36
N GLY A 386 22.72 11.54 4.74
CA GLY A 386 22.44 12.19 6.02
C GLY A 386 22.62 11.27 7.24
N HIS A 387 22.67 9.95 7.04
CA HIS A 387 22.86 9.03 8.15
C HIS A 387 24.26 9.18 8.76
N ALA A 388 24.33 9.21 10.09
CA ALA A 388 25.56 9.54 10.80
C ALA A 388 26.68 8.47 10.71
N SER A 389 26.39 7.30 10.12
CA SER A 389 27.39 6.31 9.73
C SER A 389 27.96 6.53 8.31
N GLN A 390 27.33 7.38 7.50
CA GLN A 390 27.79 7.76 6.16
C GLN A 390 28.46 9.14 6.13
N LYS A 391 28.13 10.05 7.07
CA LYS A 391 28.61 11.44 7.11
C LYS A 391 30.12 11.65 6.88
N HIS A 392 30.96 10.71 7.30
CA HIS A 392 32.42 10.80 7.17
C HIS A 392 33.02 9.88 6.10
N LYS A 393 32.18 9.18 5.33
CA LYS A 393 32.65 8.30 4.26
C LYS A 393 32.85 9.10 2.98
N ALA A 394 33.78 8.62 2.15
CA ALA A 394 33.95 9.13 0.80
C ALA A 394 32.64 8.98 0.01
N PHE A 395 32.31 10.02 -0.75
CA PHE A 395 31.12 10.05 -1.58
C PHE A 395 31.22 8.96 -2.66
N ASN A 396 30.14 8.20 -2.85
CA ASN A 396 30.15 7.03 -3.72
C ASN A 396 28.82 6.90 -4.45
N ILE A 397 28.70 5.90 -5.32
CA ILE A 397 27.52 5.73 -6.16
C ILE A 397 26.21 5.52 -5.38
N HIS A 398 26.26 4.98 -4.16
CA HIS A 398 25.06 4.82 -3.32
C HIS A 398 24.61 6.15 -2.70
N HIS A 399 25.54 7.07 -2.42
CA HIS A 399 25.19 8.43 -2.02
C HIS A 399 24.49 9.17 -3.16
N PHE A 400 25.05 9.10 -4.38
CA PHE A 400 24.39 9.66 -5.56
C PHE A 400 23.01 9.04 -5.80
N ALA A 401 22.89 7.71 -5.68
CA ALA A 401 21.60 7.03 -5.81
C ALA A 401 20.54 7.49 -4.80
N SER A 402 20.96 7.77 -3.56
CA SER A 402 20.09 8.33 -2.52
C SER A 402 19.59 9.73 -2.87
N GLU A 403 20.47 10.60 -3.36
CA GLU A 403 20.08 11.96 -3.78
C GLU A 403 19.16 11.93 -4.99
N LEU A 404 19.47 11.09 -5.98
CA LEU A 404 18.60 10.87 -7.13
C LEU A 404 17.22 10.38 -6.70
N LEU A 405 17.16 9.40 -5.79
CA LEU A 405 15.91 8.89 -5.23
C LEU A 405 15.14 9.98 -4.46
N TYR A 406 15.84 10.83 -3.69
CA TYR A 406 15.24 11.95 -2.98
C TYR A 406 14.57 12.93 -3.95
N VAL A 407 15.26 13.33 -5.02
CA VAL A 407 14.69 14.24 -6.02
C VAL A 407 13.51 13.59 -6.75
N LEU A 408 13.59 12.31 -7.11
CA LEU A 408 12.47 11.57 -7.73
C LEU A 408 11.23 11.53 -6.85
N CYS A 409 11.40 11.46 -5.53
CA CYS A 409 10.30 11.34 -4.57
C CYS A 409 9.86 12.71 -4.01
N SER A 410 10.57 13.78 -4.35
CA SER A 410 10.25 15.14 -3.90
C SER A 410 8.98 15.67 -4.58
N LYS A 411 8.14 16.35 -3.79
CA LYS A 411 6.98 17.08 -4.33
C LYS A 411 7.36 18.29 -5.18
N GLN A 412 8.59 18.77 -5.04
CA GLN A 412 9.02 20.00 -5.69
C GLN A 412 9.25 19.75 -7.18
N ALA A 413 9.10 20.80 -7.99
CA ALA A 413 9.50 20.75 -9.38
C ALA A 413 11.02 20.60 -9.46
N ILE A 414 11.50 19.76 -10.37
CA ILE A 414 12.93 19.60 -10.63
C ILE A 414 13.45 20.89 -11.26
N THR A 415 14.31 21.63 -10.56
CA THR A 415 14.90 22.87 -11.05
C THR A 415 16.26 22.65 -11.73
N LYS A 416 16.77 23.67 -12.42
CA LYS A 416 18.12 23.63 -13.01
C LYS A 416 19.20 23.49 -11.95
N ASP A 417 19.02 24.17 -10.82
CA ASP A 417 19.96 24.12 -9.70
C ASP A 417 20.01 22.72 -9.10
N MET A 418 18.85 22.07 -8.90
CA MET A 418 18.81 20.67 -8.43
C MET A 418 19.53 19.71 -9.40
N MET A 419 19.38 19.90 -10.71
CA MET A 419 20.09 19.09 -11.70
C MET A 419 21.60 19.36 -11.71
N ALA A 420 22.01 20.60 -11.54
CA ALA A 420 23.42 20.98 -11.40
C ALA A 420 24.04 20.39 -10.13
N GLU A 421 23.31 20.40 -9.01
CA GLU A 421 23.71 19.77 -7.75
C GLU A 421 23.82 18.25 -7.91
N LEU A 422 22.86 17.59 -8.56
CA LEU A 422 22.93 16.15 -8.86
C LEU A 422 24.13 15.82 -9.75
N TRP A 423 24.42 16.64 -10.76
CA TRP A 423 25.61 16.46 -11.61
C TRP A 423 26.90 16.61 -10.80
N LEU A 424 27.02 17.66 -9.99
CA LEU A 424 28.16 17.88 -9.12
C LEU A 424 28.35 16.73 -8.12
N SER A 425 27.26 16.21 -7.58
CA SER A 425 27.26 15.04 -6.70
C SER A 425 27.78 13.78 -7.41
N PHE A 426 27.31 13.53 -8.63
CA PHE A 426 27.77 12.40 -9.45
C PHE A 426 29.27 12.47 -9.77
N THR A 427 29.78 13.65 -10.14
CA THR A 427 31.20 13.84 -10.49
C THR A 427 32.15 13.64 -9.30
N ARG A 428 31.64 13.74 -8.06
CA ARG A 428 32.39 13.48 -6.82
C ARG A 428 32.45 12.00 -6.43
N THR A 429 31.79 11.11 -7.18
CA THR A 429 31.85 9.68 -6.90
C THR A 429 33.17 9.09 -7.39
N ASN A 430 33.76 8.17 -6.62
CA ASN A 430 34.96 7.43 -7.06
C ASN A 430 34.77 6.71 -8.42
N PHE A 431 33.52 6.39 -8.77
CA PHE A 431 33.19 5.85 -10.08
C PHE A 431 33.51 6.85 -11.19
N TYR A 432 33.06 8.10 -11.08
CA TYR A 432 33.27 9.12 -12.10
C TYR A 432 34.77 9.35 -12.35
N GLU A 433 35.54 9.53 -11.27
CA GLU A 433 36.98 9.71 -11.31
C GLU A 433 37.68 8.58 -12.08
N THR A 434 37.29 7.32 -11.81
CA THR A 434 37.87 6.15 -12.48
C THR A 434 37.39 5.98 -13.92
N ALA A 435 36.10 6.22 -14.18
CA ALA A 435 35.45 5.91 -15.44
C ALA A 435 35.80 6.90 -16.54
N VAL A 436 35.94 8.18 -16.20
CA VAL A 436 36.09 9.26 -17.19
C VAL A 436 37.54 9.38 -17.68
N ASN A 437 38.53 8.97 -16.87
CA ASN A 437 39.95 8.86 -17.25
C ASN A 437 40.48 10.04 -18.11
N GLY A 438 40.17 11.27 -17.71
CA GLY A 438 40.59 12.50 -18.40
C GLY A 438 39.68 12.99 -19.53
N ALA A 439 38.58 12.28 -19.86
CA ALA A 439 37.57 12.80 -20.77
C ALA A 439 36.84 14.01 -20.16
N TYR A 440 36.43 14.96 -21.01
CA TYR A 440 35.67 16.12 -20.58
C TYR A 440 34.19 15.88 -20.85
N ILE A 441 33.44 15.56 -19.79
CA ILE A 441 32.00 15.31 -19.82
C ILE A 441 31.34 16.37 -18.95
N VAL A 442 30.31 17.07 -19.45
CA VAL A 442 29.72 18.22 -18.74
C VAL A 442 28.28 18.02 -18.28
N ASN A 443 27.62 16.95 -18.69
CA ASN A 443 26.23 16.66 -18.32
C ASN A 443 25.90 15.16 -18.36
N PHE A 444 24.70 14.80 -17.89
CA PHE A 444 24.27 13.40 -17.82
C PHE A 444 24.05 12.77 -19.20
N ARG A 445 23.64 13.55 -20.20
CA ARG A 445 23.45 13.05 -21.58
C ARG A 445 24.76 12.58 -22.20
N GLU A 446 25.80 13.41 -22.13
CA GLU A 446 27.14 13.04 -22.60
C GLU A 446 27.71 11.87 -21.79
N MET A 447 27.46 11.84 -20.48
CA MET A 447 27.86 10.70 -19.65
C MET A 447 27.19 9.40 -20.09
N LYS A 448 25.89 9.44 -20.43
CA LYS A 448 25.17 8.28 -20.94
C LYS A 448 25.79 7.79 -22.24
N ASP A 449 26.02 8.69 -23.20
CA ASP A 449 26.58 8.32 -24.50
C ASP A 449 28.00 7.76 -24.36
N TYR A 450 28.80 8.34 -23.46
CA TYR A 450 30.10 7.80 -23.08
C TYR A 450 29.98 6.37 -22.50
N LEU A 451 29.08 6.16 -21.54
CA LEU A 451 28.87 4.85 -20.92
C LEU A 451 28.30 3.80 -21.87
N ASP A 452 27.57 4.21 -22.91
CA ASP A 452 27.00 3.29 -23.92
C ASP A 452 28.08 2.75 -24.86
N VAL A 453 29.10 3.55 -25.19
CA VAL A 453 30.27 3.12 -26.00
C VAL A 453 31.24 2.27 -25.17
N GLN A 454 31.37 2.57 -23.88
CA GLN A 454 32.17 1.75 -22.99
C GLN A 454 31.45 0.42 -22.70
N GLU A 455 32.20 -0.69 -22.73
CA GLU A 455 31.82 -1.95 -22.07
C GLU A 455 31.85 -1.78 -20.53
N ALA A 456 31.30 -0.68 -20.02
CA ALA A 456 31.25 -0.38 -18.61
C ALA A 456 30.47 -1.49 -17.90
N LYS A 457 31.18 -2.27 -17.08
CA LYS A 457 30.70 -3.45 -16.37
C LYS A 457 29.64 -3.14 -15.28
N ASN A 458 29.38 -1.87 -15.00
CA ASN A 458 28.51 -1.46 -13.89
C ASN A 458 27.09 -1.08 -14.36
N VAL A 459 26.25 -2.10 -14.52
CA VAL A 459 24.84 -1.98 -14.92
C VAL A 459 24.08 -0.99 -14.02
N TYR A 460 24.38 -0.98 -12.72
CA TYR A 460 23.73 -0.08 -11.76
C TYR A 460 24.04 1.40 -12.03
N VAL A 461 25.27 1.74 -12.43
CA VAL A 461 25.61 3.12 -12.78
C VAL A 461 24.91 3.56 -14.07
N LYS A 462 24.87 2.68 -15.10
CA LYS A 462 24.13 2.98 -16.35
C LYS A 462 22.65 3.27 -16.06
N LEU A 463 22.03 2.51 -15.15
CA LEU A 463 20.67 2.77 -14.69
C LEU A 463 20.57 4.17 -14.06
N LEU A 464 21.43 4.51 -13.10
CA LEU A 464 21.38 5.80 -12.40
C LEU A 464 21.55 6.99 -13.36
N VAL A 465 22.53 6.91 -14.27
CA VAL A 465 22.76 7.95 -15.29
C VAL A 465 21.56 8.07 -16.22
N LYS A 466 20.98 6.95 -16.68
CA LYS A 466 19.77 6.97 -17.50
C LYS A 466 18.61 7.70 -16.81
N VAL A 467 18.39 7.41 -15.52
CA VAL A 467 17.34 8.07 -14.73
C VAL A 467 17.61 9.57 -14.61
N ALA A 468 18.87 9.97 -14.38
CA ALA A 468 19.26 11.37 -14.33
C ALA A 468 19.05 12.09 -15.68
N VAL A 469 19.34 11.45 -16.82
CA VAL A 469 19.04 11.98 -18.17
C VAL A 469 17.54 12.21 -18.37
N GLU A 470 16.71 11.27 -17.92
CA GLU A 470 15.24 11.42 -18.01
C GLU A 470 14.74 12.61 -17.18
N MET A 471 15.38 12.91 -16.04
CA MET A 471 15.07 14.06 -15.20
C MET A 471 15.56 15.37 -15.82
N GLU A 472 16.79 15.38 -16.34
CA GLU A 472 17.39 16.52 -17.03
C GLU A 472 16.53 17.00 -18.21
N ALA A 473 16.01 16.06 -19.01
CA ALA A 473 15.16 16.35 -20.16
C ALA A 473 13.81 17.02 -19.80
N LYS A 474 13.42 16.98 -18.52
CA LYS A 474 12.13 17.49 -18.03
C LYS A 474 12.27 18.76 -17.19
N CYS A 475 13.47 19.11 -16.76
CA CYS A 475 13.78 20.35 -16.05
C CYS A 475 13.48 21.60 -16.92
N PRO A 476 12.97 22.74 -16.37
CA PRO A 476 12.79 23.09 -14.95
C PRO A 476 11.35 23.01 -14.40
N ASN A 477 10.37 22.64 -15.22
CA ASN A 477 8.94 22.85 -14.90
C ASN A 477 8.20 21.55 -14.59
N TYR A 478 8.87 20.59 -13.97
CA TYR A 478 8.33 19.24 -13.85
C TYR A 478 8.26 18.77 -12.40
N PRO A 479 7.05 18.68 -11.81
CA PRO A 479 6.88 18.05 -10.51
C PRO A 479 7.13 16.55 -10.65
N ALA A 480 8.21 16.04 -10.05
CA ALA A 480 8.60 14.64 -10.14
C ALA A 480 7.48 13.69 -9.69
N VAL A 481 6.70 14.13 -8.70
CA VAL A 481 5.53 13.42 -8.15
C VAL A 481 4.30 13.41 -9.09
N ILE A 482 4.25 14.26 -10.14
CA ILE A 482 3.03 14.48 -10.95
C ILE A 482 3.05 13.80 -12.33
N PHE A 483 4.12 13.13 -12.77
CA PHE A 483 4.08 12.42 -14.05
C PHE A 483 4.62 11.00 -14.07
N GLY A 484 3.90 10.17 -14.82
CA GLY A 484 4.30 8.82 -15.20
C GLY A 484 4.55 7.97 -13.99
N LEU A 485 3.56 7.87 -13.09
CA LEU A 485 3.62 7.08 -11.85
C LEU A 485 4.36 5.76 -12.08
N ASP A 486 4.16 5.11 -13.22
CA ASP A 486 4.79 3.84 -13.55
C ASP A 486 6.30 3.93 -13.86
N ASN A 487 6.77 4.93 -14.63
CA ASN A 487 8.20 5.07 -14.95
C ASN A 487 9.00 5.58 -13.76
N GLY A 488 8.50 6.61 -13.05
CA GLY A 488 9.16 7.11 -11.83
C GLY A 488 9.21 6.04 -10.74
N ARG A 489 8.10 5.30 -10.56
CA ARG A 489 8.04 4.13 -9.67
C ARG A 489 9.02 3.05 -10.09
N LYS A 490 9.08 2.71 -11.37
CA LYS A 490 10.00 1.71 -11.89
C LYS A 490 11.43 2.11 -11.62
N ASN A 491 11.82 3.33 -11.98
CA ASN A 491 13.17 3.86 -11.75
C ASN A 491 13.52 3.85 -10.25
N ALA A 492 12.63 4.32 -9.38
CA ALA A 492 12.84 4.28 -7.93
C ALA A 492 12.98 2.84 -7.41
N LEU A 493 12.18 1.91 -7.91
CA LEU A 493 12.25 0.50 -7.54
C LEU A 493 13.56 -0.14 -8.02
N ASP A 494 13.98 0.13 -9.26
CA ASP A 494 15.22 -0.39 -9.84
C ASP A 494 16.43 0.14 -9.06
N ILE A 495 16.46 1.44 -8.72
CA ILE A 495 17.50 2.03 -7.84
C ILE A 495 17.58 1.29 -6.49
N MET A 496 16.43 1.02 -5.89
CA MET A 496 16.34 0.31 -4.62
C MET A 496 16.82 -1.14 -4.74
N THR A 497 16.40 -1.88 -5.77
CA THR A 497 16.68 -3.31 -5.90
C THR A 497 18.09 -3.62 -6.40
N ASP A 498 18.69 -2.75 -7.19
CA ASP A 498 19.91 -3.07 -7.95
C ASP A 498 21.22 -2.69 -7.24
N GLY A 499 21.15 -2.16 -6.02
CA GLY A 499 22.34 -2.00 -5.18
C GLY A 499 22.17 -1.25 -3.87
N LEU A 500 21.35 -0.20 -3.84
CA LEU A 500 21.24 0.67 -2.65
C LEU A 500 20.73 -0.10 -1.42
N LYS A 501 19.70 -0.94 -1.57
CA LYS A 501 19.12 -1.73 -0.47
C LYS A 501 20.13 -2.69 0.17
N GLU A 502 21.01 -3.29 -0.62
CA GLU A 502 22.03 -4.21 -0.11
C GLU A 502 23.13 -3.46 0.65
N ALA A 503 23.55 -2.29 0.16
CA ALA A 503 24.50 -1.43 0.88
C ALA A 503 23.95 -0.97 2.24
N ILE A 504 22.67 -0.57 2.27
CA ILE A 504 21.95 -0.21 3.50
C ILE A 504 21.89 -1.40 4.46
N ARG A 505 21.53 -2.59 3.97
CA ARG A 505 21.47 -3.80 4.77
C ARG A 505 22.81 -4.10 5.46
N LYS A 506 23.92 -4.07 4.71
CA LYS A 506 25.28 -4.28 5.25
C LYS A 506 25.61 -3.27 6.35
N GLN A 507 25.24 -2.01 6.15
CA GLN A 507 25.50 -0.96 7.14
C GLN A 507 24.62 -1.11 8.39
N ASN A 508 23.34 -1.48 8.26
CA ASN A 508 22.48 -1.77 9.41
C ASN A 508 23.06 -2.92 10.25
N VAL A 509 23.56 -3.98 9.61
CA VAL A 509 24.26 -5.08 10.29
C VAL A 509 25.49 -4.56 11.04
N ALA A 510 26.30 -3.71 10.42
CA ALA A 510 27.46 -3.09 11.07
C ALA A 510 27.05 -2.26 12.31
N ASN A 511 25.98 -1.46 12.21
CA ASN A 511 25.47 -0.67 13.34
C ASN A 511 24.99 -1.58 14.49
N VAL A 512 24.33 -2.70 14.19
CA VAL A 512 23.91 -3.71 15.18
C VAL A 512 25.13 -4.32 15.87
N MET A 513 26.17 -4.67 15.13
CA MET A 513 27.41 -5.23 15.69
C MET A 513 28.16 -4.23 16.58
N THR A 514 28.23 -2.96 16.19
CA THR A 514 28.76 -1.89 17.04
C THR A 514 27.96 -1.79 18.34
N ARG A 515 26.64 -1.84 18.25
CA ARG A 515 25.77 -1.75 19.43
C ARG A 515 25.92 -2.92 20.39
N LYS A 516 26.09 -4.14 19.87
CA LYS A 516 26.40 -5.33 20.70
C LYS A 516 27.68 -5.12 21.51
N LYS A 517 28.75 -4.66 20.84
CA LYS A 517 30.04 -4.37 21.50
C LYS A 517 29.92 -3.32 22.60
N GLU A 518 29.20 -2.22 22.36
CA GLU A 518 28.98 -1.16 23.36
C GLU A 518 28.27 -1.66 24.61
N LEU A 519 27.33 -2.58 24.45
CA LEU A 519 26.53 -3.14 25.55
C LEU A 519 27.21 -4.32 26.25
N ARG A 520 28.39 -4.74 25.78
CA ARG A 520 29.11 -5.94 26.26
C ARG A 520 28.22 -7.18 26.20
N LEU A 521 27.49 -7.32 25.09
CA LEU A 521 26.60 -8.43 24.76
C LEU A 521 27.26 -9.42 23.79
#